data_AF-A0A174URK6-F1
#
_entry.id   AF-A0A174URK6-F1
#
_cell.length_a   1.000
_cell.length_b   1.000
_cell.length_c   1.000
_cell.angle_alpha   90.00
_cell.angle_beta   90.00
_cell.angle_gamma   90.00
#
_symmetry.space_group_name_H-M   'P 1'
#
loop_
_entity.id
_entity.type
_entity.pdbx_description
1 polymer ?
#
loop_
_entity_poly.entity_id
_entity_poly.type
_entity_poly.pdbx_seq_one_letter_code
_entity_poly.pdbx_strand_id
1 'polypeptide(L)'
;MDILMKIWSYFAVNVLQQPAFMIGLIVMIGYILLRKSWYDVLAGVIKAIVGYLILSVGSGGLVSNFRPVLVGLKERFNIGAMVIDPYFGQNAVTAGVEEVFGKTFGNAMILLLIAFIVNILLVRFSKYTKLRALFTTGHVQVQQASTAYWLILFACPFLIDNNASLLVVMALILGAYWAVGSNLTIKPCQELTDGAGFCLAHQQMFGIALNTWLAEKVFGKKKDGKDNELPRSKLRGIEGCNLYI
;
A
#
# COMPACT_ATOMS: atom_id res chain seq x y z
N MET A 1 -11.50 3.58 -33.75
CA MET A 1 -10.63 2.90 -32.77
C MET A 1 -9.76 3.90 -32.01
N ASP A 2 -8.97 4.74 -32.69
CA ASP A 2 -8.01 5.63 -32.02
C ASP A 2 -8.61 6.70 -31.10
N ILE A 3 -9.74 7.30 -31.49
CA ILE A 3 -10.42 8.30 -30.64
C ILE A 3 -10.95 7.64 -29.36
N LEU A 4 -11.55 6.45 -29.48
CA LEU A 4 -12.05 5.69 -28.33
C LEU A 4 -10.88 5.26 -27.42
N MET A 5 -9.77 4.79 -27.98
CA MET A 5 -8.57 4.40 -27.24
C MET A 5 -7.88 5.59 -26.57
N LYS A 6 -7.91 6.79 -27.18
CA LYS A 6 -7.43 8.03 -26.56
C LYS A 6 -8.31 8.46 -25.40
N ILE A 7 -9.63 8.43 -25.55
CA ILE A 7 -10.59 8.74 -24.46
C ILE A 7 -10.41 7.73 -23.32
N TRP A 8 -10.34 6.43 -23.63
CA TRP A 8 -10.12 5.39 -22.65
C TRP A 8 -8.80 5.55 -21.92
N SER A 9 -7.69 5.74 -22.65
CA SER A 9 -6.37 5.94 -22.04
C SER A 9 -6.34 7.19 -21.16
N TYR A 10 -6.97 8.28 -21.61
CA TYR A 10 -7.08 9.49 -20.81
C TYR A 10 -7.84 9.24 -19.51
N PHE A 11 -9.01 8.59 -19.57
CA PHE A 11 -9.79 8.25 -18.40
C PHE A 11 -9.05 7.28 -17.45
N ALA A 12 -8.42 6.25 -18.01
CA ALA A 12 -7.67 5.28 -17.23
C ALA A 12 -6.51 5.93 -16.47
N VAL A 13 -5.71 6.78 -17.14
CA VAL A 13 -4.53 7.42 -16.53
C VAL A 13 -4.89 8.54 -15.55
N ASN A 14 -5.88 9.36 -15.89
CA ASN A 14 -6.19 10.56 -15.12
C ASN A 14 -7.26 10.33 -14.03
N VAL A 15 -8.06 9.25 -14.12
CA VAL A 15 -9.12 8.96 -13.16
C VAL A 15 -8.86 7.63 -12.46
N LEU A 16 -8.77 6.52 -13.20
CA LEU A 16 -8.68 5.19 -12.57
C LEU A 16 -7.34 4.93 -11.88
N GLN A 17 -6.23 5.41 -12.46
CA GLN A 17 -4.89 5.22 -11.90
C GLN A 17 -4.52 6.22 -10.80
N GLN A 18 -5.33 7.27 -10.62
CA GLN A 18 -5.11 8.26 -9.58
C GLN A 18 -5.76 7.80 -8.26
N PRO A 19 -4.98 7.61 -7.18
CA PRO A 19 -5.54 7.05 -5.95
C PRO A 19 -6.62 7.92 -5.30
N ALA A 20 -6.53 9.25 -5.47
CA ALA A 20 -7.53 10.20 -4.98
C ALA A 20 -8.94 9.87 -5.49
N PHE A 21 -9.06 9.71 -6.81
CA PHE A 21 -10.34 9.42 -7.46
C PHE A 21 -10.80 7.99 -7.21
N MET A 22 -9.88 7.03 -7.04
CA MET A 22 -10.24 5.67 -6.68
C MET A 22 -10.85 5.58 -5.27
N ILE A 23 -10.27 6.29 -4.28
CA ILE A 23 -10.87 6.38 -2.95
C ILE A 23 -12.23 7.09 -3.03
N GLY A 24 -12.33 8.16 -3.82
CA GLY A 24 -13.60 8.84 -4.09
C GLY A 24 -14.68 7.90 -4.65
N LEU A 25 -14.34 7.06 -5.63
CA LEU A 25 -15.25 6.05 -6.20
C LEU A 25 -15.68 5.00 -5.15
N ILE A 26 -14.75 4.53 -4.31
CA ILE A 26 -15.08 3.57 -3.24
C ILE A 26 -16.07 4.19 -2.25
N VAL A 27 -15.85 5.45 -1.85
CA VAL A 27 -16.77 6.18 -0.96
C VAL A 27 -18.12 6.41 -1.62
N MET A 28 -18.13 6.77 -2.91
CA MET A 28 -19.36 6.93 -3.70
C MET A 28 -20.20 5.66 -3.70
N ILE A 29 -19.58 4.53 -4.08
CA ILE A 29 -20.25 3.22 -4.13
C ILE A 29 -20.71 2.82 -2.72
N GLY A 30 -19.87 3.02 -1.71
CA GLY A 30 -20.22 2.73 -0.32
C GLY A 30 -21.46 3.49 0.15
N TYR A 31 -21.54 4.79 -0.11
CA TYR A 31 -22.69 5.61 0.30
C TYR A 31 -23.96 5.31 -0.51
N ILE A 32 -23.82 4.99 -1.80
CA ILE A 32 -24.94 4.53 -2.63
C ILE A 32 -25.49 3.20 -2.11
N LEU A 33 -24.61 2.24 -1.78
CA LEU A 33 -25.02 0.94 -1.20
C LEU A 33 -25.67 1.10 0.17
N LEU A 34 -25.24 2.09 0.96
CA LEU A 34 -25.87 2.49 2.21
C LEU A 34 -27.15 3.33 2.03
N ARG A 35 -27.60 3.55 0.79
CA ARG A 35 -28.80 4.33 0.42
C ARG A 35 -28.83 5.73 1.03
N LYS A 36 -27.67 6.40 1.08
CA LYS A 36 -27.58 7.79 1.54
C LYS A 36 -28.17 8.77 0.52
N SER A 37 -28.51 9.98 0.96
CA SER A 37 -28.99 11.03 0.07
C SER A 37 -27.91 11.43 -0.94
N TRP A 38 -28.29 11.92 -2.11
CA TRP A 38 -27.31 12.25 -3.15
C TRP A 38 -26.33 13.35 -2.72
N TYR A 39 -26.78 14.30 -1.90
CA TYR A 39 -25.94 15.35 -1.33
C TYR A 39 -24.89 14.77 -0.37
N ASP A 40 -25.24 13.75 0.43
CA ASP A 40 -24.30 13.06 1.31
C ASP A 40 -23.26 12.27 0.51
N VAL A 41 -23.68 11.61 -0.57
CA VAL A 41 -22.79 10.91 -1.51
C VAL A 41 -21.76 11.90 -2.07
N LEU A 42 -22.23 13.02 -2.64
CA LEU A 42 -21.34 14.03 -3.22
C LEU A 42 -20.38 14.61 -2.17
N ALA A 43 -20.89 14.99 -1.00
CA ALA A 43 -20.08 15.53 0.08
C ALA A 43 -19.03 14.52 0.58
N GLY A 44 -19.40 13.24 0.70
CA GLY A 44 -18.49 12.16 1.08
C GLY A 44 -17.35 11.98 0.08
N VAL A 45 -17.68 11.94 -1.22
CA VAL A 45 -16.69 11.82 -2.31
C VAL A 45 -15.71 12.98 -2.29
N ILE A 46 -16.19 14.22 -2.19
CA ILE A 46 -15.33 15.41 -2.15
C ILE A 46 -14.41 15.36 -0.93
N LYS A 47 -14.94 15.06 0.26
CA LYS A 47 -14.14 14.96 1.49
C LYS A 47 -13.03 13.91 1.37
N ALA A 48 -13.34 12.76 0.78
CA ALA A 48 -12.37 11.69 0.60
C ALA A 48 -11.25 12.08 -0.37
N ILE A 49 -11.60 12.71 -1.51
CA ILE A 49 -10.63 13.19 -2.50
C ILE A 49 -9.74 14.28 -1.89
N VAL A 50 -10.35 15.29 -1.25
CA VAL A 50 -9.61 16.40 -0.63
C VAL A 50 -8.68 15.90 0.47
N GLY A 51 -9.15 14.98 1.32
CA GLY A 51 -8.32 14.37 2.36
C GLY A 51 -7.09 13.67 1.79
N TYR A 52 -7.25 12.91 0.70
CA TYR A 52 -6.12 12.28 0.01
C TYR A 52 -5.16 13.29 -0.63
N LEU A 53 -5.69 14.38 -1.23
CA LEU A 53 -4.86 15.42 -1.83
C LEU A 53 -4.02 16.15 -0.78
N ILE A 54 -4.60 16.46 0.39
CA ILE A 54 -3.86 17.06 1.52
C ILE A 54 -2.72 16.12 1.96
N LEU A 55 -3.02 14.82 2.15
CA LEU A 55 -2.00 13.82 2.47
C LEU A 55 -0.88 13.76 1.42
N SER A 56 -1.25 13.85 0.14
CA SER A 56 -0.30 13.79 -0.97
C SER A 56 0.62 15.02 -0.99
N VAL A 57 0.10 16.22 -0.75
CA VAL A 57 0.90 17.45 -0.66
C VAL A 57 1.84 17.38 0.55
N GLY A 58 1.33 16.96 1.72
CA GLY A 58 2.14 16.83 2.94
C GLY A 58 3.27 15.82 2.79
N SER A 59 2.98 14.63 2.26
CA SER A 59 4.00 13.61 2.01
C SER A 59 5.01 14.02 0.92
N GLY A 60 4.53 14.65 -0.16
CA GLY A 60 5.40 15.19 -1.21
C GLY A 60 6.38 16.24 -0.70
N GLY A 61 5.91 17.16 0.16
CA GLY A 61 6.76 18.16 0.81
C GLY A 61 7.85 17.53 1.68
N LEU A 62 7.52 16.50 2.46
CA LEU A 62 8.50 15.75 3.25
C LEU A 62 9.55 15.09 2.33
N VAL A 63 9.12 14.35 1.31
CA VAL A 63 10.06 13.67 0.39
C VAL A 63 10.97 14.68 -0.31
N SER A 64 10.42 15.80 -0.80
CA SER A 64 11.21 16.84 -1.49
C SER A 64 12.25 17.50 -0.58
N ASN A 65 11.92 17.71 0.69
CA ASN A 65 12.84 18.34 1.65
C ASN A 65 13.92 17.39 2.16
N PHE A 66 13.58 16.11 2.35
CA PHE A 66 14.51 15.11 2.89
C PHE A 66 15.40 14.46 1.82
N ARG A 67 14.95 14.38 0.55
CA ARG A 67 15.73 13.74 -0.53
C ARG A 67 17.12 14.37 -0.72
N PRO A 68 17.30 15.70 -0.75
CA PRO A 68 18.63 16.32 -0.84
C PRO A 68 19.55 15.96 0.33
N VAL A 69 19.01 15.82 1.54
CA VAL A 69 19.76 15.41 2.73
C VAL A 69 20.28 13.98 2.57
N LEU A 70 19.44 13.06 2.10
CA LEU A 70 19.85 11.67 1.84
C LEU A 70 20.95 11.58 0.77
N VAL A 71 20.84 12.37 -0.30
CA VAL A 71 21.86 12.44 -1.36
C VAL A 71 23.17 13.03 -0.81
N GLY A 72 23.10 14.12 -0.03
CA GLY A 72 24.30 14.72 0.58
C GLY A 72 25.01 13.78 1.56
N LEU A 73 24.27 12.99 2.33
CA LEU A 73 24.84 11.95 3.20
C LEU A 73 25.51 10.83 2.38
N LYS A 74 24.88 10.41 1.28
CA LYS A 74 25.45 9.42 0.35
C LYS A 74 26.79 9.87 -0.20
N GLU A 75 26.85 11.12 -0.70
CA GLU A 75 28.07 11.70 -1.26
C GLU A 75 29.16 11.89 -0.21
N ARG A 76 28.80 12.42 0.97
CA ARG A 76 29.77 12.75 2.02
C ARG A 76 30.43 11.52 2.62
N PHE A 77 29.65 10.46 2.85
CA PHE A 77 30.13 9.23 3.49
C PHE A 77 30.44 8.12 2.50
N ASN A 78 30.39 8.41 1.19
CA ASN A 78 30.59 7.45 0.09
C ASN A 78 29.80 6.14 0.30
N ILE A 79 28.56 6.26 0.80
CA ILE A 79 27.75 5.09 1.11
C ILE A 79 27.26 4.54 -0.23
N GLY A 80 27.70 3.31 -0.58
CA GLY A 80 27.18 2.55 -1.72
C GLY A 80 25.70 2.13 -1.57
N ALA A 81 24.94 2.80 -0.69
CA ALA A 81 23.54 2.54 -0.47
C ALA A 81 22.78 3.01 -1.72
N MET A 82 22.28 2.02 -2.46
CA MET A 82 21.11 2.17 -3.30
C MET A 82 20.04 2.90 -2.47
N VAL A 83 19.49 3.99 -2.99
CA VAL A 83 18.42 4.72 -2.32
C VAL A 83 17.28 3.72 -2.13
N ILE A 84 16.98 3.38 -0.87
CA ILE A 84 15.90 2.45 -0.51
C ILE A 84 14.58 3.19 -0.71
N ASP A 85 14.21 3.35 -1.96
CA ASP A 85 13.02 4.04 -2.41
C ASP A 85 12.26 3.11 -3.36
N PRO A 86 10.95 2.94 -3.13
CA PRO A 86 10.16 1.94 -3.83
C PRO A 86 10.02 2.22 -5.34
N TYR A 87 10.13 3.49 -5.77
CA TYR A 87 10.08 3.85 -7.17
C TYR A 87 11.39 3.54 -7.89
N PHE A 88 12.54 3.74 -7.23
CA PHE A 88 13.82 3.28 -7.78
C PHE A 88 13.86 1.76 -7.87
N GLY A 89 13.36 1.05 -6.86
CA GLY A 89 13.24 -0.41 -6.90
C GLY A 89 12.35 -0.90 -8.03
N GLN A 90 11.19 -0.29 -8.23
CA GLN A 90 10.30 -0.61 -9.34
C GLN A 90 10.97 -0.37 -10.71
N ASN A 91 11.61 0.79 -10.90
CA ASN A 91 12.27 1.12 -12.17
C ASN A 91 13.45 0.19 -12.47
N ALA A 92 14.25 -0.16 -11.46
CA ALA A 92 15.35 -1.10 -11.60
C ALA A 92 14.85 -2.48 -12.03
N VAL A 93 13.75 -2.95 -11.44
CA VAL A 93 13.09 -4.18 -11.87
C VAL A 93 12.61 -4.07 -13.32
N THR A 94 11.89 -3.00 -13.66
CA THR A 94 11.37 -2.81 -15.03
C THR A 94 12.49 -2.87 -16.07
N ALA A 95 13.63 -2.24 -15.80
CA ALA A 95 14.78 -2.25 -16.71
C ALA A 95 15.47 -3.62 -16.76
N GLY A 96 15.69 -4.26 -15.60
CA GLY A 96 16.50 -5.46 -15.55
C GLY A 96 15.76 -6.77 -15.86
N VAL A 97 14.42 -6.83 -15.75
CA VAL A 97 13.69 -8.11 -15.91
C VAL A 97 13.85 -8.64 -17.34
N GLU A 98 13.82 -7.74 -18.31
CA GLU A 98 14.01 -8.10 -19.71
C GLU A 98 15.47 -8.47 -19.98
N GLU A 99 16.42 -7.68 -19.48
CA GLU A 99 17.85 -7.91 -19.65
C GLU A 99 18.33 -9.23 -19.02
N VAL A 100 17.89 -9.54 -17.78
CA VAL A 100 18.40 -10.66 -17.00
C VAL A 100 17.62 -11.95 -17.25
N PHE A 101 16.30 -11.85 -17.43
CA PHE A 101 15.42 -13.03 -17.50
C PHE A 101 14.69 -13.19 -18.85
N GLY A 102 14.86 -12.25 -19.79
CA GLY A 102 14.18 -12.30 -21.09
C GLY A 102 12.65 -12.27 -21.00
N LYS A 103 12.10 -11.74 -19.90
CA LYS A 103 10.64 -11.65 -19.67
C LYS A 103 10.17 -10.21 -19.80
N THR A 104 8.92 -10.04 -20.21
CA THR A 104 8.31 -8.72 -20.32
C THR A 104 7.74 -8.25 -18.99
N PHE A 105 7.82 -6.94 -18.74
CA PHE A 105 7.13 -6.32 -17.60
C PHE A 105 5.60 -6.51 -17.64
N GLY A 106 5.04 -6.71 -18.84
CA GLY A 106 3.62 -7.04 -19.02
C GLY A 106 3.19 -8.28 -18.22
N ASN A 107 4.06 -9.28 -18.05
CA ASN A 107 3.77 -10.46 -17.23
C ASN A 107 3.61 -10.11 -15.75
N ALA A 108 4.35 -9.12 -15.23
CA ALA A 108 4.19 -8.65 -13.86
C ALA A 108 2.83 -7.95 -13.64
N MET A 109 2.28 -7.29 -14.66
CA MET A 109 0.96 -6.67 -14.60
C MET A 109 -0.17 -7.70 -14.70
N ILE A 110 0.00 -8.73 -15.51
CA ILE A 110 -0.93 -9.89 -15.54
C ILE A 110 -0.89 -10.61 -14.19
N LEU A 111 0.31 -10.83 -13.63
CA LEU A 111 0.51 -11.39 -12.31
C LEU A 111 -0.24 -10.59 -11.24
N LEU A 112 -0.13 -9.26 -11.26
CA LEU A 112 -0.85 -8.38 -10.32
C LEU A 112 -2.36 -8.65 -10.37
N LEU A 113 -2.94 -8.72 -11.58
CA LEU A 113 -4.37 -8.96 -11.75
C LEU A 113 -4.79 -10.32 -11.17
N ILE A 114 -4.03 -11.38 -11.47
CA ILE A 114 -4.32 -12.73 -10.97
C ILE A 114 -4.12 -12.79 -9.45
N ALA A 115 -3.07 -12.18 -8.92
CA ALA A 115 -2.81 -12.09 -7.48
C ALA A 115 -3.93 -11.33 -6.75
N PHE A 116 -4.48 -10.29 -7.37
CA PHE A 116 -5.60 -9.56 -6.81
C PHE A 116 -6.89 -10.39 -6.83
N ILE A 117 -7.13 -11.17 -7.88
CA ILE A 117 -8.21 -12.16 -7.90
C ILE A 117 -8.03 -13.20 -6.78
N VAL A 118 -6.82 -13.72 -6.58
CA VAL A 118 -6.52 -14.62 -5.46
C VAL A 118 -6.84 -13.95 -4.12
N ASN A 119 -6.48 -12.68 -3.93
CA ASN A 119 -6.81 -11.91 -2.73
C ASN A 119 -8.33 -11.84 -2.50
N ILE A 120 -9.10 -11.53 -3.55
CA ILE A 120 -10.56 -11.53 -3.51
C ILE A 120 -11.11 -12.92 -3.16
N LEU A 121 -10.59 -13.99 -3.77
CA LEU A 121 -11.04 -15.36 -3.48
C LEU A 121 -10.76 -15.74 -2.03
N LEU A 122 -9.57 -15.43 -1.51
CA LEU A 122 -9.21 -15.67 -0.12
C LEU A 122 -10.16 -14.96 0.86
N VAL A 123 -10.58 -13.73 0.56
CA VAL A 123 -11.57 -12.97 1.35
C VAL A 123 -12.99 -13.50 1.14
N ARG A 124 -13.35 -13.91 -0.08
CA ARG A 124 -14.67 -14.47 -0.40
C ARG A 124 -14.93 -15.78 0.34
N PHE A 125 -13.89 -16.59 0.53
CA PHE A 125 -13.88 -17.81 1.33
C PHE A 125 -13.47 -17.55 2.79
N SER A 126 -13.69 -16.33 3.31
CA SER A 126 -13.42 -15.93 4.70
C SER A 126 -13.98 -16.88 5.76
N LYS A 127 -15.06 -17.62 5.48
CA LYS A 127 -15.58 -18.67 6.37
C LYS A 127 -14.53 -19.76 6.67
N TYR A 128 -13.70 -20.09 5.69
CA TYR A 128 -12.64 -21.10 5.81
C TYR A 128 -11.27 -20.47 6.11
N THR A 129 -10.90 -19.43 5.35
CA THR A 129 -9.57 -18.79 5.45
C THR A 129 -9.43 -17.87 6.66
N LYS A 130 -10.56 -17.39 7.21
CA LYS A 130 -10.64 -16.34 8.25
C LYS A 130 -10.03 -14.99 7.83
N LEU A 131 -9.69 -14.81 6.55
CA LEU A 131 -9.13 -13.58 6.00
C LEU A 131 -10.26 -12.62 5.60
N ARG A 132 -10.18 -11.37 6.05
CA ARG A 132 -11.22 -10.35 5.83
C ARG A 132 -10.72 -9.10 5.11
N ALA A 133 -9.41 -8.95 4.97
CA ALA A 133 -8.79 -7.75 4.41
C ALA A 133 -8.56 -7.88 2.90
N LEU A 134 -9.04 -6.88 2.15
CA LEU A 134 -8.78 -6.74 0.73
C LEU A 134 -7.73 -5.66 0.50
N PHE A 135 -6.68 -5.96 -0.27
CA PHE A 135 -5.62 -4.99 -0.55
C PHE A 135 -6.02 -4.10 -1.72
N THR A 136 -6.30 -2.82 -1.48
CA THR A 136 -6.87 -1.92 -2.51
C THR A 136 -5.91 -0.81 -2.98
N THR A 137 -4.68 -0.80 -2.49
CA THR A 137 -3.70 0.25 -2.78
C THR A 137 -2.96 -0.02 -4.11
N GLY A 138 -3.56 0.37 -5.24
CA GLY A 138 -3.08 0.02 -6.59
C GLY A 138 -1.61 0.35 -6.90
N HIS A 139 -1.13 1.56 -6.60
CA HIS A 139 0.27 1.92 -6.89
C HIS A 139 1.27 1.05 -6.10
N VAL A 140 0.92 0.67 -4.87
CA VAL A 140 1.74 -0.24 -4.05
C VAL A 140 1.65 -1.67 -4.59
N GLN A 141 0.49 -2.10 -5.09
CA GLN A 141 0.37 -3.41 -5.74
C GLN A 141 1.29 -3.52 -6.95
N VAL A 142 1.40 -2.46 -7.77
CA VAL A 142 2.32 -2.42 -8.91
C VAL A 142 3.77 -2.54 -8.44
N GLN A 143 4.17 -1.77 -7.43
CA GLN A 143 5.51 -1.84 -6.84
C GLN A 143 5.82 -3.24 -6.29
N GLN A 144 4.94 -3.78 -5.45
CA GLN A 144 5.11 -5.08 -4.82
C GLN A 144 5.08 -6.23 -5.83
N ALA A 145 4.20 -6.17 -6.83
CA ALA A 145 4.14 -7.18 -7.89
C ALA A 145 5.42 -7.18 -8.72
N SER A 146 5.93 -6.00 -9.08
CA SER A 146 7.20 -5.86 -9.82
C SER A 146 8.35 -6.46 -9.02
N THR A 147 8.54 -6.01 -7.78
CA THR A 147 9.62 -6.51 -6.92
C THR A 147 9.48 -8.01 -6.62
N ALA A 148 8.27 -8.50 -6.34
CA ALA A 148 8.04 -9.92 -6.12
C ALA A 148 8.34 -10.76 -7.38
N TYR A 149 7.97 -10.26 -8.56
CA TYR A 149 8.28 -10.91 -9.83
C TYR A 149 9.79 -11.10 -10.00
N TRP A 150 10.58 -10.05 -9.77
CA TRP A 150 12.03 -10.14 -9.77
C TRP A 150 12.57 -11.18 -8.78
N LEU A 151 12.16 -11.06 -7.51
CA LEU A 151 12.69 -11.91 -6.43
C LEU A 151 12.35 -13.38 -6.64
N ILE A 152 11.15 -13.69 -7.12
CA ILE A 152 10.74 -15.07 -7.35
C ILE A 152 11.42 -15.64 -8.61
N LEU A 153 11.63 -14.85 -9.68
CA LEU A 153 12.44 -15.30 -10.82
C LEU A 153 13.87 -15.67 -10.39
N PHE A 154 14.45 -14.87 -9.50
CA PHE A 154 15.78 -15.13 -8.96
C PHE A 154 15.81 -16.35 -8.02
N ALA A 155 14.81 -16.49 -7.13
CA ALA A 155 14.75 -17.57 -6.15
C ALA A 155 14.30 -18.92 -6.72
N CYS A 156 13.49 -18.91 -7.78
CA CYS A 156 12.91 -20.08 -8.43
C CYS A 156 13.22 -20.09 -9.94
N PRO A 157 14.50 -20.17 -10.36
CA PRO A 157 14.88 -20.09 -11.77
C PRO A 157 14.31 -21.25 -12.60
N PHE A 158 14.01 -22.38 -11.98
CA PHE A 158 13.38 -23.54 -12.62
C PHE A 158 11.95 -23.27 -13.13
N LEU A 159 11.29 -22.19 -12.70
CA LEU A 159 9.96 -21.80 -13.17
C LEU A 159 10.01 -20.88 -14.41
N ILE A 160 11.19 -20.38 -14.80
CA ILE A 160 11.34 -19.38 -15.87
C ILE A 160 10.80 -19.90 -17.21
N ASP A 161 11.03 -21.17 -17.52
CA ASP A 161 10.65 -21.74 -18.82
C ASP A 161 9.15 -22.03 -18.94
N ASN A 162 8.44 -22.19 -17.81
CA ASN A 162 7.01 -22.47 -17.78
C ASN A 162 6.22 -21.26 -17.23
N ASN A 163 5.87 -20.36 -18.14
CA ASN A 163 5.14 -19.13 -17.87
C ASN A 163 3.82 -19.36 -17.11
N ALA A 164 3.10 -20.45 -17.39
CA ALA A 164 1.82 -20.73 -16.74
C ALA A 164 2.03 -21.10 -15.26
N SER A 165 2.95 -22.02 -14.97
CA SER A 165 3.27 -22.38 -13.58
C SER A 165 3.87 -21.21 -12.80
N LEU A 166 4.70 -20.41 -13.45
CA LEU A 166 5.32 -19.22 -12.86
C LEU A 166 4.25 -18.24 -12.37
N LEU A 167 3.32 -17.87 -13.25
CA LEU A 167 2.26 -16.92 -12.93
C LEU A 167 1.34 -17.44 -11.83
N VAL A 168 0.98 -18.73 -11.85
CA VAL A 168 0.12 -19.33 -10.82
C VAL A 168 0.79 -19.32 -9.45
N VAL A 169 2.04 -19.79 -9.36
CA VAL A 169 2.78 -19.86 -8.09
C VAL A 169 2.99 -18.45 -7.53
N MET A 170 3.45 -17.52 -8.36
CA MET A 170 3.66 -16.14 -7.95
C MET A 170 2.36 -15.47 -7.52
N ALA A 171 1.25 -15.70 -8.23
CA ALA A 171 -0.04 -15.08 -7.90
C ALA A 171 -0.59 -15.60 -6.57
N LEU A 172 -0.40 -16.89 -6.28
CA LEU A 172 -0.79 -17.48 -5.01
C LEU A 172 0.03 -16.90 -3.86
N ILE A 173 1.36 -16.81 -4.02
CA ILE A 173 2.25 -16.24 -2.99
C ILE A 173 1.92 -14.77 -2.75
N LEU A 174 1.83 -13.96 -3.81
CA LEU A 174 1.60 -12.53 -3.69
C LEU A 174 0.18 -12.21 -3.20
N GLY A 175 -0.82 -12.92 -3.70
CA GLY A 175 -2.21 -12.79 -3.23
C GLY A 175 -2.37 -13.18 -1.76
N ALA A 176 -1.69 -14.24 -1.32
CA ALA A 176 -1.63 -14.64 0.08
C ALA A 176 -0.86 -13.62 0.93
N TYR A 177 0.26 -13.09 0.45
CA TYR A 177 1.02 -12.03 1.14
C TYR A 177 0.13 -10.81 1.40
N TRP A 178 -0.64 -10.37 0.41
CA TRP A 178 -1.59 -9.26 0.55
C TRP A 178 -2.71 -9.58 1.53
N ALA A 179 -3.30 -10.77 1.43
CA ALA A 179 -4.45 -11.14 2.24
C ALA A 179 -4.06 -11.36 3.70
N VAL A 180 -3.03 -12.17 3.95
CA VAL A 180 -2.52 -12.46 5.29
C VAL A 180 -1.90 -11.21 5.90
N GLY A 181 -1.04 -10.51 5.16
CA GLY A 181 -0.38 -9.29 5.65
C GLY A 181 -1.39 -8.25 6.11
N SER A 182 -2.37 -7.92 5.26
CA SER A 182 -3.39 -6.92 5.62
C SER A 182 -4.29 -7.42 6.75
N ASN A 183 -4.57 -8.73 6.81
CA ASN A 183 -5.40 -9.29 7.88
C ASN A 183 -4.70 -9.24 9.25
N LEU A 184 -3.38 -9.37 9.29
CA LEU A 184 -2.59 -9.24 10.52
C LEU A 184 -2.63 -7.82 11.09
N THR A 185 -2.83 -6.80 10.25
CA THR A 185 -2.92 -5.41 10.69
C THR A 185 -4.30 -5.02 11.20
N ILE A 186 -5.33 -5.87 11.06
CA ILE A 186 -6.70 -5.55 11.50
C ILE A 186 -6.72 -5.18 12.99
N LYS A 187 -6.26 -6.08 13.88
CA LYS A 187 -6.29 -5.83 15.33
C LYS A 187 -5.56 -4.54 15.73
N PRO A 188 -4.27 -4.33 15.38
CA PRO A 188 -3.57 -3.09 15.75
C PRO A 188 -4.21 -1.86 15.13
N CYS A 189 -4.73 -1.92 13.90
CA CYS A 189 -5.41 -0.77 13.30
C CYS A 189 -6.71 -0.44 14.03
N GLN A 190 -7.52 -1.43 14.37
CA GLN A 190 -8.77 -1.19 15.10
C GLN A 190 -8.50 -0.61 16.50
N GLU A 191 -7.46 -1.08 17.19
CA GLU A 191 -7.05 -0.54 18.49
C GLU A 191 -6.52 0.90 18.39
N LEU A 192 -5.81 1.26 17.33
CA LEU A 192 -5.26 2.61 17.13
C LEU A 192 -6.27 3.64 16.61
N THR A 193 -7.36 3.18 15.98
CA THR A 193 -8.33 4.04 15.29
C THR A 193 -9.70 4.03 15.95
N ASP A 194 -9.79 3.54 17.18
CA ASP A 194 -11.04 3.38 17.93
C ASP A 194 -12.15 2.69 17.12
N GLY A 195 -11.78 1.65 16.37
CA GLY A 195 -12.74 0.84 15.62
C GLY A 195 -13.19 1.44 14.29
N ALA A 196 -12.36 2.24 13.60
CA ALA A 196 -12.72 2.88 12.33
C ALA A 196 -13.02 1.93 11.15
N GLY A 197 -12.88 0.60 11.32
CA GLY A 197 -13.35 -0.38 10.34
C GLY A 197 -12.45 -0.60 9.12
N PHE A 198 -11.20 -0.11 9.12
CA PHE A 198 -10.20 -0.41 8.09
C PHE A 198 -8.92 -1.06 8.66
N CYS A 199 -8.06 -1.56 7.76
CA CYS A 199 -6.74 -2.09 8.10
C CYS A 199 -5.67 -1.50 7.17
N LEU A 200 -4.41 -1.73 7.50
CA LEU A 200 -3.29 -1.25 6.68
C LEU A 200 -2.90 -2.31 5.65
N ALA A 201 -3.06 -1.94 4.38
CA ALA A 201 -2.65 -2.70 3.20
C ALA A 201 -1.51 -1.95 2.48
N HIS A 202 -0.27 -2.18 2.93
CA HIS A 202 0.92 -1.46 2.45
C HIS A 202 2.19 -2.35 2.50
N GLN A 203 3.38 -1.75 2.43
CA GLN A 203 4.67 -2.44 2.36
C GLN A 203 5.11 -3.10 3.68
N GLN A 204 4.73 -2.54 4.82
CA GLN A 204 5.25 -2.88 6.15
C GLN A 204 4.29 -3.73 7.02
N MET A 205 3.31 -4.40 6.40
CA MET A 205 2.23 -5.10 7.12
C MET A 205 2.72 -6.12 8.17
N PHE A 206 3.64 -7.00 7.77
CA PHE A 206 4.23 -7.99 8.66
C PHE A 206 5.11 -7.37 9.75
N GLY A 207 5.81 -6.28 9.41
CA GLY A 207 6.61 -5.51 10.38
C GLY A 207 5.74 -4.87 11.45
N ILE A 208 4.58 -4.32 11.08
CA ILE A 208 3.59 -3.81 12.04
C ILE A 208 3.13 -4.94 12.95
N ALA A 209 2.70 -6.07 12.38
CA ALA A 209 2.22 -7.20 13.18
C ALA A 209 3.27 -7.73 14.16
N LEU A 210 4.52 -7.87 13.71
CA LEU A 210 5.64 -8.30 14.55
C LEU A 210 5.94 -7.28 15.65
N ASN A 211 6.00 -5.99 15.32
CA ASN A 211 6.28 -4.94 16.28
C ASN A 211 5.16 -4.78 17.31
N THR A 212 3.89 -4.91 16.90
CA THR A 212 2.75 -4.93 17.84
C THR A 212 2.88 -6.11 18.80
N TRP A 213 3.15 -7.32 18.28
CA TRP A 213 3.32 -8.50 19.11
C TRP A 213 4.50 -8.35 20.10
N LEU A 214 5.63 -7.84 19.62
CA LEU A 214 6.81 -7.63 20.45
C LEU A 214 6.55 -6.55 21.52
N ALA A 215 5.91 -5.45 21.15
CA ALA A 215 5.55 -4.38 22.09
C ALA A 215 4.61 -4.89 23.19
N GLU A 216 3.58 -5.67 22.82
CA GLU A 216 2.68 -6.32 23.80
C GLU A 216 3.46 -7.25 24.76
N LYS A 217 4.50 -7.94 24.27
CA LYS A 217 5.29 -8.88 25.07
C LYS A 217 6.29 -8.19 25.99
N VAL A 218 6.93 -7.11 25.53
CA VAL A 218 7.98 -6.39 26.26
C VAL A 218 7.39 -5.40 27.26
N PHE A 219 6.34 -4.67 26.87
CA PHE A 219 5.76 -3.59 27.67
C PHE A 219 4.42 -3.96 28.33
N GLY A 220 3.88 -5.15 28.02
CA GLY A 220 2.56 -5.58 28.46
C GLY A 220 1.43 -4.87 27.71
N LYS A 221 0.21 -5.39 27.86
CA LYS A 221 -1.00 -4.72 27.37
C LYS A 221 -1.38 -3.61 28.36
N LYS A 222 -0.94 -2.38 28.14
CA LYS A 222 -1.57 -1.23 28.81
C LYS A 222 -3.00 -1.12 28.28
N LYS A 223 -3.97 -1.28 29.19
CA LYS A 223 -5.39 -1.43 28.86
C LYS A 223 -6.13 -0.11 28.65
N ASP A 224 -5.43 1.01 28.74
CA ASP A 224 -6.01 2.33 28.52
C ASP A 224 -5.03 3.22 27.76
N GLY A 225 -5.52 3.81 26.67
CA GLY A 225 -4.92 4.96 25.99
C GLY A 225 -5.10 6.26 26.77
N LYS A 226 -5.13 6.18 28.11
CA LYS A 226 -5.12 7.31 29.03
C LYS A 226 -4.11 7.00 30.14
N ASP A 227 -3.36 8.02 30.52
CA ASP A 227 -2.34 8.03 31.57
C ASP A 227 -0.97 7.44 31.19
N ASN A 228 -0.34 8.13 30.24
CA ASN A 228 0.93 8.76 30.56
C ASN A 228 0.79 10.25 30.20
N GLU A 229 0.09 11.04 31.02
CA GLU A 229 0.40 12.46 31.07
C GLU A 229 1.88 12.56 31.50
N LEU A 230 2.78 12.67 30.53
CA LEU A 230 4.13 13.18 30.78
C LEU A 230 3.94 14.49 31.54
N PRO A 231 4.67 14.73 32.66
CA PRO A 231 4.42 15.90 33.50
C PRO A 231 4.45 17.16 32.63
N ARG A 232 3.28 17.80 32.48
CA ARG A 232 3.00 18.97 31.62
C ARG A 232 4.00 20.13 31.78
N SER A 233 4.81 20.10 32.84
CA SER A 233 5.83 21.11 33.13
C SER A 233 7.11 20.98 32.30
N LYS A 234 7.43 19.81 31.70
CA LYS A 234 8.71 19.60 31.02
C LYS A 234 8.69 19.59 29.48
N LEU A 235 7.52 19.67 28.84
CA LEU A 235 7.39 19.49 27.38
C LEU A 235 6.55 20.55 26.66
N ARG A 236 6.45 21.77 27.20
CA ARG A 236 5.79 22.90 26.51
C ARG A 236 6.33 23.22 25.10
N GLY A 237 7.49 22.67 24.72
CA GLY A 237 8.06 22.79 23.37
C GLY A 237 7.78 21.60 22.43
N ILE A 238 7.32 20.45 22.92
CA ILE A 238 7.02 19.24 22.11
C ILE A 238 5.51 19.07 21.90
N GLU A 239 4.70 19.60 22.80
CA GLU A 239 3.23 19.71 22.61
C GLU A 239 2.85 20.66 21.46
N GLY A 240 3.78 21.55 21.08
CA GLY A 240 3.69 22.40 19.91
C GLY A 240 4.11 21.68 18.63
N CYS A 241 3.62 20.46 18.39
CA CYS A 241 3.48 20.01 17.02
C CYS A 241 2.43 20.97 16.41
N ASN A 242 2.93 22.07 15.84
CA ASN A 242 2.25 23.02 14.97
C ASN A 242 1.65 22.26 13.77
N LEU A 243 0.61 21.49 14.01
CA LEU A 243 -0.31 20.98 13.01
C LEU A 243 -1.71 21.29 13.51
N TYR A 244 -2.07 22.56 13.39
CA TYR A 244 -3.46 22.92 13.12
C TYR A 244 -3.91 22.08 11.91
N ILE A 245 -4.74 21.08 12.19
CA ILE A 245 -5.75 20.57 11.26
C ILE A 245 -7.09 21.00 11.84
#